data_AF-A0A0Q8VPC5-F1
#
_entry.id   AF-A0A0Q8VPC5-F1
#
_cell.length_a   1.000
_cell.length_b   1.000
_cell.length_c   1.000
_cell.angle_alpha   90.00
_cell.angle_beta   90.00
_cell.angle_gamma   90.00
#
_symmetry.space_group_name_H-M   'P 1'
#
loop_
_entity.id
_entity.type
_entity.pdbx_description
1 polymer ?
#
loop_
_entity_poly.entity_id
_entity_poly.type
_entity_poly.pdbx_seq_one_letter_code
_entity_poly.pdbx_strand_id
1 'polypeptide(L)'
;MDVRRVGIDWAGRMITKRTRTAGPILITATIGTAAVAALTAAASLAIGPTDDYARIFPPRWLSFLAVTLVLVSLLVARMTSSKRGTRAAGVLGWAAAVFFFGASGGAVLDGFRAFFWATGIPSGDFATVDWPGATARAASLLAALVTVAWAWQLRTDPAGAAAGAAASARTRIAVAWCAVAFAVPYPLLKLVWWVQDDSNPPVDVTAGFPVMELLSFGSALVLVLLLTSSRRVPLPAWLLVAGGWCASMALLSMGFLMVFGLLAQATGVAAGSVVFASDGATLMVLCVYGTWLALGVVMLTATLGFIDARGSTRDAENARAHASIAA
;
A
#
# COMPACT_ATOMS: atom_id res chain seq x y z
N MET A 1 -16.53 -19.90 27.38
CA MET A 1 -16.74 -19.03 28.56
C MET A 1 -16.65 -17.59 28.11
N ASP A 2 -17.79 -16.94 28.01
CA ASP A 2 -17.98 -15.64 27.35
C ASP A 2 -18.01 -14.55 28.43
N VAL A 3 -16.86 -13.92 28.69
CA VAL A 3 -16.73 -12.92 29.78
C VAL A 3 -17.29 -11.58 29.28
N ARG A 4 -18.60 -11.41 29.42
CA ARG A 4 -19.25 -10.10 29.24
C ARG A 4 -18.90 -9.19 30.42
N ARG A 5 -18.04 -8.19 30.20
CA ARG A 5 -17.88 -7.08 31.15
C ARG A 5 -19.13 -6.18 31.06
N VAL A 6 -20.02 -6.32 32.03
CA VAL A 6 -21.13 -5.40 32.25
C VAL A 6 -20.59 -4.20 33.03
N GLY A 7 -20.48 -3.04 32.37
CA GLY A 7 -20.23 -1.77 33.05
C GLY A 7 -21.55 -1.03 33.20
N ILE A 8 -22.00 -0.80 34.43
CA ILE A 8 -23.18 -0.01 34.75
C ILE A 8 -22.73 1.44 34.87
N ASP A 9 -23.28 2.33 34.02
CA ASP A 9 -23.12 3.77 34.15
C ASP A 9 -24.04 4.31 35.25
N TRP A 10 -23.70 5.44 35.87
CA TRP A 10 -24.39 6.03 37.04
C TRP A 10 -25.88 6.34 36.83
N ALA A 11 -26.37 6.26 35.59
CA ALA A 11 -27.78 6.47 35.21
C ALA A 11 -28.55 5.16 34.95
N GLY A 12 -28.04 3.99 35.31
CA GLY A 12 -28.76 2.70 35.15
C GLY A 12 -28.98 2.28 33.68
N ARG A 13 -28.40 2.98 32.71
CA ARG A 13 -28.45 2.56 31.30
C ARG A 13 -27.45 1.46 31.05
N MET A 14 -27.98 0.29 30.68
CA MET A 14 -27.22 -0.86 30.20
C MET A 14 -26.62 -0.49 28.82
N ILE A 15 -25.44 0.15 28.81
CA ILE A 15 -24.69 0.37 27.57
C ILE A 15 -24.07 -0.95 27.18
N THR A 16 -24.78 -1.72 26.35
CA THR A 16 -24.16 -2.80 25.60
C THR A 16 -23.17 -2.16 24.62
N LYS A 17 -21.90 -2.09 25.01
CA LYS A 17 -20.80 -1.82 24.09
C LYS A 17 -20.84 -2.91 23.03
N ARG A 18 -21.49 -2.66 21.88
CA ARG A 18 -21.35 -3.47 20.68
C ARG A 18 -19.85 -3.50 20.36
N THR A 19 -19.21 -4.60 20.71
CA THR A 19 -17.90 -4.95 20.18
C THR A 19 -18.08 -5.07 18.67
N ARG A 20 -17.44 -4.17 17.90
CA ARG A 20 -17.43 -4.24 16.43
C ARG A 20 -17.00 -5.65 16.02
N THR A 21 -17.92 -6.40 15.42
CA THR A 21 -17.71 -7.74 14.86
C THR A 21 -16.64 -7.80 13.77
N ALA A 22 -16.16 -6.65 13.29
CA ALA A 22 -15.07 -6.53 12.32
C ALA A 22 -13.69 -6.95 12.87
N GLY A 23 -13.48 -6.91 14.20
CA GLY A 23 -12.20 -7.28 14.84
C GLY A 23 -11.73 -8.72 14.56
N PRO A 24 -12.54 -9.76 14.81
CA PRO A 24 -12.12 -11.15 14.60
C PRO A 24 -11.85 -11.49 13.14
N ILE A 25 -12.66 -10.98 12.19
CA ILE A 25 -12.47 -11.25 10.75
C ILE A 25 -11.12 -10.70 10.29
N LEU A 26 -10.78 -9.47 10.68
CA LEU A 26 -9.52 -8.86 10.26
C LEU A 26 -8.32 -9.57 10.91
N ILE A 27 -8.42 -9.99 12.18
CA ILE A 27 -7.37 -10.81 12.82
C ILE A 27 -7.15 -12.12 12.06
N THR A 28 -8.22 -12.85 11.75
CA THR A 28 -8.14 -14.11 10.99
C THR A 28 -7.56 -13.89 9.61
N ALA A 29 -7.98 -12.83 8.91
CA ALA A 29 -7.42 -12.47 7.61
C ALA A 29 -5.92 -12.18 7.72
N THR A 30 -5.49 -11.37 8.69
CA THR A 30 -4.08 -11.03 8.91
C THR A 30 -3.23 -12.28 9.16
N ILE A 31 -3.69 -13.18 10.04
CA ILE A 31 -2.99 -14.44 10.33
C ILE A 31 -2.93 -15.32 9.08
N GLY A 32 -4.06 -15.46 8.37
CA GLY A 32 -4.16 -16.28 7.17
C GLY A 32 -3.21 -15.79 6.06
N THR A 33 -3.22 -14.50 5.75
CA THR A 33 -2.33 -13.93 4.73
C THR A 33 -0.86 -13.98 5.14
N ALA A 34 -0.55 -13.77 6.42
CA ALA A 34 0.82 -13.89 6.93
C ALA A 34 1.33 -15.35 6.82
N ALA A 35 0.49 -16.33 7.13
CA ALA A 35 0.83 -17.74 6.97
C ALA A 35 1.07 -18.12 5.49
N VAL A 36 0.20 -17.66 4.58
CA VAL A 36 0.38 -17.88 3.14
C VAL A 36 1.67 -17.22 2.64
N ALA A 37 1.96 -15.99 3.06
CA ALA A 37 3.21 -15.31 2.72
C ALA A 37 4.46 -16.04 3.26
N ALA A 38 4.41 -16.57 4.48
CA ALA A 38 5.50 -17.37 5.04
C ALA A 38 5.71 -18.68 4.26
N LEU A 39 4.65 -19.41 3.96
CA LEU A 39 4.72 -20.70 3.26
C LEU A 39 5.23 -20.53 1.83
N THR A 40 4.70 -19.56 1.10
CA THR A 40 5.12 -19.26 -0.28
C THR A 40 6.56 -18.75 -0.31
N ALA A 41 6.97 -17.90 0.64
CA ALA A 41 8.37 -17.48 0.76
C ALA A 41 9.32 -18.64 1.07
N ALA A 42 8.94 -19.55 1.98
CA ALA A 42 9.73 -20.75 2.30
C ALA A 42 9.87 -21.69 1.10
N ALA A 43 8.76 -21.98 0.40
CA ALA A 43 8.76 -22.79 -0.81
C ALA A 43 9.63 -22.15 -1.91
N SER A 44 9.49 -20.84 -2.11
CA SER A 44 10.28 -20.08 -3.06
C SER A 44 11.78 -20.13 -2.73
N LEU A 45 12.18 -19.99 -1.46
CA LEU A 45 13.58 -20.14 -1.05
C LEU A 45 14.12 -21.55 -1.25
N ALA A 46 13.32 -22.58 -1.00
CA ALA A 46 13.71 -23.97 -1.21
C ALA A 46 13.90 -24.33 -2.69
N ILE A 47 13.08 -23.76 -3.57
CA ILE A 47 13.15 -23.99 -5.03
C ILE A 47 14.28 -23.16 -5.66
N GLY A 48 14.54 -21.95 -5.16
CA GLY A 48 15.48 -21.01 -5.75
C GLY A 48 14.88 -20.17 -6.90
N PRO A 49 15.67 -19.29 -7.53
CA PRO A 49 15.23 -18.54 -8.71
C PRO A 49 15.19 -19.44 -9.95
N THR A 50 14.08 -19.45 -10.68
CA THR A 50 13.97 -20.20 -11.94
C THR A 50 14.43 -19.41 -13.17
N ASP A 51 14.54 -18.08 -13.03
CA ASP A 51 14.90 -17.15 -14.10
C ASP A 51 15.89 -16.09 -13.61
N ASP A 52 16.74 -15.60 -14.50
CA ASP A 52 17.79 -14.63 -14.14
C ASP A 52 17.23 -13.27 -13.69
N TYR A 53 16.09 -12.86 -14.23
CA TYR A 53 15.44 -11.61 -13.81
C TYR A 53 15.04 -11.64 -12.34
N ALA A 54 14.78 -12.82 -11.76
CA ALA A 54 14.31 -12.95 -10.38
C ALA A 54 15.35 -12.46 -9.35
N ARG A 55 16.62 -12.36 -9.76
CA ARG A 55 17.74 -11.95 -8.91
C ARG A 55 17.74 -10.46 -8.58
N ILE A 56 17.00 -9.64 -9.32
CA ILE A 56 16.91 -8.18 -9.08
C ILE A 56 15.91 -7.84 -7.96
N PHE A 57 15.07 -8.79 -7.55
CA PHE A 57 14.03 -8.55 -6.56
C PHE A 57 14.56 -8.59 -5.13
N PRO A 58 13.86 -7.93 -4.19
CA PRO A 58 14.18 -8.00 -2.78
C PRO A 58 14.27 -9.44 -2.26
N PRO A 59 15.12 -9.71 -1.25
CA PRO A 59 15.27 -11.04 -0.69
C PRO A 59 13.96 -11.61 -0.13
N ARG A 60 13.64 -12.84 -0.53
CA ARG A 60 12.39 -13.54 -0.17
C ARG A 60 12.22 -13.75 1.35
N TRP A 61 13.33 -13.76 2.10
CA TRP A 61 13.32 -13.92 3.57
C TRP A 61 12.72 -12.71 4.32
N LEU A 62 12.58 -11.55 3.68
CA LEU A 62 11.94 -10.36 4.26
C LEU A 62 10.51 -10.66 4.74
N SER A 63 9.80 -11.58 4.09
CA SER A 63 8.47 -12.04 4.50
C SER A 63 8.47 -12.59 5.92
N PHE A 64 9.52 -13.28 6.37
CA PHE A 64 9.56 -13.84 7.73
C PHE A 64 9.73 -12.76 8.81
N LEU A 65 10.50 -11.70 8.52
CA LEU A 65 10.56 -10.54 9.40
C LEU A 65 9.19 -9.87 9.50
N ALA A 66 8.53 -9.66 8.36
CA ALA A 66 7.20 -9.07 8.33
C ALA A 66 6.18 -9.89 9.13
N VAL A 67 6.17 -11.21 8.95
CA VAL A 67 5.32 -12.15 9.69
C VAL A 67 5.58 -12.08 11.18
N THR A 68 6.86 -12.05 11.59
CA THR A 68 7.21 -11.93 13.01
C THR A 68 6.65 -10.63 13.60
N LEU A 69 6.86 -9.49 12.92
CA LEU A 69 6.39 -8.20 13.38
C LEU A 69 4.86 -8.14 13.48
N VAL A 70 4.12 -8.69 12.52
CA VAL A 70 2.64 -8.68 12.56
C VAL A 70 2.09 -9.59 13.64
N LEU A 71 2.72 -10.75 13.89
CA LEU A 71 2.33 -11.63 15.00
C LEU A 71 2.57 -10.97 16.36
N VAL A 72 3.70 -10.26 16.53
CA VAL A 72 3.96 -9.48 17.75
C VAL A 72 2.97 -8.33 17.88
N SER A 73 2.62 -7.64 16.78
CA SER A 73 1.56 -6.61 16.77
C SER A 73 0.22 -7.15 17.28
N LEU A 74 -0.21 -8.31 16.75
CA LEU A 74 -1.44 -8.98 17.17
C LEU A 74 -1.40 -9.39 18.65
N LEU A 75 -0.27 -9.94 19.10
CA LEU A 75 -0.07 -10.35 20.49
C LEU A 75 -0.14 -9.15 21.44
N VAL A 76 0.60 -8.07 21.14
CA VAL A 76 0.60 -6.84 21.95
C VAL A 76 -0.80 -6.24 22.00
N ALA A 77 -1.51 -6.16 20.87
CA ALA A 77 -2.88 -5.66 20.80
C ALA A 77 -3.85 -6.49 21.65
N ARG A 78 -3.65 -7.82 21.72
CA ARG A 78 -4.49 -8.73 22.51
C ARG A 78 -4.20 -8.66 24.01
N MET A 79 -2.92 -8.51 24.38
CA MET A 79 -2.48 -8.54 25.79
C MET A 79 -2.65 -7.19 26.49
N THR A 80 -2.81 -6.10 25.75
CA THR A 80 -2.90 -4.76 26.34
C THR A 80 -4.31 -4.18 26.25
N SER A 81 -4.75 -3.53 27.32
CA SER A 81 -5.92 -2.64 27.31
C SER A 81 -5.52 -1.17 27.33
N SER A 82 -4.22 -0.87 27.27
CA SER A 82 -3.70 0.48 27.41
C SER A 82 -3.59 1.21 26.06
N LYS A 83 -3.75 2.53 26.07
CA LYS A 83 -3.53 3.37 24.88
C LYS A 83 -2.09 3.25 24.36
N ARG A 84 -1.10 3.17 25.26
CA ARG A 84 0.32 3.01 24.90
C ARG A 84 0.58 1.67 24.19
N GLY A 85 0.01 0.57 24.71
CA GLY A 85 0.15 -0.74 24.10
C GLY A 85 -0.53 -0.82 22.73
N THR A 86 -1.71 -0.22 22.59
CA THR A 86 -2.41 -0.14 21.29
C THR A 86 -1.59 0.63 20.25
N ARG A 87 -0.96 1.75 20.67
CA ARG A 87 -0.05 2.51 19.81
C ARG A 87 1.19 1.69 19.41
N ALA A 88 1.79 0.96 20.35
CA ALA A 88 2.93 0.09 20.07
C ALA A 88 2.56 -1.03 19.06
N ALA A 89 1.41 -1.67 19.25
CA ALA A 89 0.89 -2.65 18.30
C ALA A 89 0.68 -2.04 16.90
N GLY A 90 0.14 -0.81 16.84
CA GLY A 90 0.00 -0.08 15.57
C GLY A 90 1.35 0.19 14.88
N VAL A 91 2.36 0.63 15.63
CA VAL A 91 3.72 0.85 15.08
C VAL A 91 4.31 -0.44 14.53
N LEU A 92 4.20 -1.55 15.27
CA LEU A 92 4.66 -2.87 14.80
C LEU A 92 3.89 -3.34 13.56
N GLY A 93 2.59 -3.08 13.49
CA GLY A 93 1.76 -3.40 12.33
C GLY A 93 2.19 -2.59 11.09
N TRP A 94 2.45 -1.29 11.25
CA TRP A 94 2.99 -0.46 10.16
C TRP A 94 4.38 -0.91 9.72
N ALA A 95 5.26 -1.24 10.65
CA ALA A 95 6.57 -1.80 10.34
C ALA A 95 6.44 -3.12 9.56
N ALA A 96 5.55 -4.03 10.01
CA ALA A 96 5.27 -5.27 9.30
C ALA A 96 4.77 -5.02 7.87
N ALA A 97 3.84 -4.07 7.68
CA ALA A 97 3.36 -3.70 6.36
C ALA A 97 4.50 -3.22 5.44
N VAL A 98 5.43 -2.39 5.95
CA VAL A 98 6.61 -1.94 5.20
C VAL A 98 7.48 -3.12 4.76
N PHE A 99 7.75 -4.09 5.64
CA PHE A 99 8.51 -5.28 5.27
C PHE A 99 7.76 -6.19 4.29
N PHE A 100 6.43 -6.33 4.41
CA PHE A 100 5.63 -7.04 3.42
C PHE A 100 5.65 -6.34 2.06
N PHE A 101 5.58 -5.00 2.02
CA PHE A 101 5.74 -4.26 0.77
C PHE A 101 7.13 -4.45 0.15
N GLY A 102 8.18 -4.40 0.98
CA GLY A 102 9.55 -4.75 0.56
C GLY A 102 9.62 -6.15 -0.05
N ALA A 103 9.07 -7.14 0.64
CA ALA A 103 9.03 -8.52 0.16
C ALA A 103 8.14 -8.71 -1.08
N SER A 104 7.17 -7.82 -1.32
CA SER A 104 6.32 -7.82 -2.51
C SER A 104 6.91 -7.12 -3.72
N GLY A 105 8.10 -6.52 -3.58
CA GLY A 105 8.72 -5.71 -4.63
C GLY A 105 8.80 -6.47 -5.94
N GLY A 106 8.13 -5.95 -6.98
CA GLY A 106 8.08 -6.60 -8.30
C GLY A 106 6.82 -7.41 -8.59
N ALA A 107 5.91 -7.58 -7.64
CA ALA A 107 4.66 -8.33 -7.84
C ALA A 107 3.83 -7.84 -9.04
N VAL A 108 3.78 -6.51 -9.27
CA VAL A 108 3.09 -5.94 -10.43
C VAL A 108 3.84 -6.22 -11.74
N LEU A 109 5.18 -6.29 -11.73
CA LEU A 109 5.95 -6.70 -12.90
C LEU A 109 5.64 -8.15 -13.23
N ASP A 110 5.64 -9.05 -12.24
CA ASP A 110 5.24 -10.44 -12.47
C ASP A 110 3.81 -10.55 -13.00
N GLY A 111 2.90 -9.68 -12.57
CA GLY A 111 1.55 -9.59 -13.13
C GLY A 111 1.55 -9.28 -14.62
N PHE A 112 2.37 -8.33 -15.07
CA PHE A 112 2.55 -8.06 -16.49
C PHE A 112 3.19 -9.24 -17.22
N ARG A 113 4.26 -9.84 -16.68
CA ARG A 113 4.93 -11.00 -17.29
C ARG A 113 3.95 -12.18 -17.43
N ALA A 114 3.17 -12.47 -16.39
CA ALA A 114 2.12 -13.49 -16.40
C ALA A 114 1.01 -13.17 -17.41
N PHE A 115 0.66 -11.91 -17.59
CA PHE A 115 -0.29 -11.48 -18.63
C PHE A 115 0.26 -11.76 -20.04
N PHE A 116 1.50 -11.36 -20.34
CA PHE A 116 2.12 -11.63 -21.66
C PHE A 116 2.30 -13.13 -21.89
N TRP A 117 2.71 -13.87 -20.85
CA TRP A 117 2.77 -15.34 -20.87
C TRP A 117 1.41 -15.96 -21.21
N ALA A 118 0.35 -15.55 -20.52
CA ALA A 118 -0.98 -16.13 -20.68
C ALA A 118 -1.67 -15.74 -22.01
N THR A 119 -1.38 -14.55 -22.53
CA THR A 119 -1.99 -14.05 -23.78
C THR A 119 -1.21 -14.43 -25.03
N GLY A 120 0.06 -14.83 -24.90
CA GLY A 120 0.92 -15.16 -26.03
C GLY A 120 1.32 -13.94 -26.87
N ILE A 121 1.09 -12.71 -26.38
CA ILE A 121 1.53 -11.49 -27.05
C ILE A 121 3.07 -11.50 -27.07
N PRO A 122 3.73 -11.36 -28.24
CA PRO A 122 5.18 -11.43 -28.33
C PRO A 122 5.84 -10.33 -27.49
N SER A 123 6.55 -10.72 -26.43
CA SER A 123 7.32 -9.82 -25.58
C SER A 123 8.73 -10.36 -25.25
N GLY A 124 9.20 -11.35 -26.02
CA GLY A 124 10.48 -12.02 -25.78
C GLY A 124 10.61 -12.57 -24.35
N ASP A 125 11.79 -12.40 -23.76
CA ASP A 125 12.12 -12.86 -22.39
C ASP A 125 11.30 -12.16 -21.30
N PHE A 126 10.54 -11.10 -21.63
CA PHE A 126 9.62 -10.49 -20.68
C PHE A 126 8.43 -11.41 -20.35
N ALA A 127 8.07 -12.36 -21.23
CA ALA A 127 6.98 -13.31 -20.96
C ALA A 127 7.37 -14.47 -20.04
N THR A 128 8.63 -14.58 -19.59
CA THR A 128 9.02 -15.61 -18.61
C THR A 128 8.63 -15.18 -17.20
N VAL A 129 8.19 -16.14 -16.39
CA VAL A 129 7.71 -15.90 -15.02
C VAL A 129 8.37 -16.87 -14.05
N ASP A 130 9.09 -16.32 -13.07
CA ASP A 130 9.57 -17.04 -11.89
C ASP A 130 8.37 -17.31 -10.97
N TRP A 131 7.55 -18.30 -11.31
CA TRP A 131 6.31 -18.62 -10.59
C TRP A 131 6.48 -18.77 -9.06
N PRO A 132 7.53 -19.45 -8.55
CA PRO A 132 7.77 -19.54 -7.11
C PRO A 132 8.03 -18.16 -6.48
N GLY A 133 8.79 -17.28 -7.13
CA GLY A 133 9.01 -15.92 -6.65
C GLY A 133 7.79 -15.03 -6.80
N ALA A 134 7.11 -15.07 -7.94
CA ALA A 134 5.92 -14.29 -8.24
C ALA A 134 4.79 -14.56 -7.25
N THR A 135 4.55 -15.84 -6.93
CA THR A 135 3.55 -16.25 -5.93
C THR A 135 3.91 -15.77 -4.53
N ALA A 136 5.18 -15.85 -4.12
CA ALA A 136 5.64 -15.33 -2.83
C ALA A 136 5.47 -13.81 -2.75
N ARG A 137 5.84 -13.06 -3.79
CA ARG A 137 5.69 -11.60 -3.86
C ARG A 137 4.22 -11.19 -3.84
N ALA A 138 3.35 -11.89 -4.57
CA ALA A 138 1.90 -11.65 -4.57
C ALA A 138 1.27 -11.93 -3.19
N ALA A 139 1.67 -13.03 -2.53
CA ALA A 139 1.22 -13.34 -1.17
C ALA A 139 1.66 -12.26 -0.16
N SER A 140 2.89 -11.77 -0.27
CA SER A 140 3.38 -10.65 0.54
C SER A 140 2.63 -9.35 0.26
N LEU A 141 2.25 -9.06 -0.99
CA LEU A 141 1.42 -7.89 -1.32
C LEU A 141 0.04 -7.97 -0.66
N LEU A 142 -0.59 -9.15 -0.71
CA LEU A 142 -1.87 -9.40 -0.05
C LEU A 142 -1.75 -9.25 1.48
N ALA A 143 -0.68 -9.79 2.06
CA ALA A 143 -0.39 -9.64 3.48
C ALA A 143 -0.14 -8.18 3.87
N ALA A 144 0.54 -7.38 3.03
CA ALA A 144 0.71 -5.95 3.22
C ALA A 144 -0.64 -5.23 3.29
N LEU A 145 -1.53 -5.47 2.32
CA LEU A 145 -2.87 -4.87 2.26
C LEU A 145 -3.66 -5.12 3.55
N VAL A 146 -3.74 -6.38 3.98
CA VAL A 146 -4.49 -6.76 5.19
C VAL A 146 -3.81 -6.20 6.45
N THR A 147 -2.48 -6.19 6.50
CA THR A 147 -1.72 -5.64 7.63
C THR A 147 -1.89 -4.12 7.75
N VAL A 148 -1.98 -3.38 6.63
CA VAL A 148 -2.30 -1.94 6.65
C VAL A 148 -3.69 -1.72 7.22
N ALA A 149 -4.69 -2.49 6.79
CA ALA A 149 -6.04 -2.40 7.33
C ALA A 149 -6.05 -2.66 8.86
N TRP A 150 -5.30 -3.65 9.32
CA TRP A 150 -5.11 -3.95 10.74
C TRP A 150 -4.46 -2.78 11.50
N ALA A 151 -3.32 -2.30 11.03
CA ALA A 151 -2.59 -1.20 11.66
C ALA A 151 -3.40 0.10 11.68
N TRP A 152 -4.20 0.36 10.63
CA TRP A 152 -5.11 1.49 10.58
C TRP A 152 -6.24 1.38 11.61
N GLN A 153 -6.85 0.19 11.77
CA GLN A 153 -7.90 -0.02 12.76
C GLN A 153 -7.42 0.27 14.19
N LEU A 154 -6.16 -0.05 14.51
CA LEU A 154 -5.57 0.24 15.82
C LEU A 154 -5.40 1.74 16.10
N ARG A 155 -5.43 2.60 15.07
CA ARG A 155 -5.30 4.06 15.20
C ARG A 155 -6.62 4.76 15.54
N THR A 156 -7.77 4.20 15.17
CA THR A 156 -9.08 4.86 15.34
C THR A 156 -9.53 4.89 16.81
N ASP A 157 -9.18 5.95 17.54
CA ASP A 157 -9.74 6.26 18.87
C ASP A 157 -11.05 7.07 18.71
N PRO A 158 -12.22 6.59 19.19
CA PRO A 158 -13.50 7.28 19.03
C PRO A 158 -13.58 8.68 19.67
N ALA A 159 -12.72 8.98 20.65
CA ALA A 159 -12.85 10.18 21.49
C ALA A 159 -12.29 11.48 20.84
N GLY A 160 -11.56 11.40 19.73
CA GLY A 160 -10.88 12.55 19.09
C GLY A 160 -11.68 13.26 17.98
N ALA A 161 -12.92 12.85 17.71
CA ALA A 161 -13.63 13.16 16.46
C ALA A 161 -13.92 14.66 16.20
N ALA A 162 -14.10 15.48 17.24
CA ALA A 162 -14.51 16.89 17.07
C ALA A 162 -13.34 17.85 16.72
N ALA A 163 -12.16 17.69 17.32
CA ALA A 163 -10.96 18.46 16.96
C ALA A 163 -10.37 18.05 15.59
N GLY A 164 -10.80 16.90 15.05
CA GLY A 164 -10.32 16.32 13.80
C GLY A 164 -10.87 16.95 12.52
N ALA A 165 -11.99 17.67 12.54
CA ALA A 165 -12.64 18.16 11.31
C ALA A 165 -11.84 19.27 10.59
N ALA A 166 -11.29 20.24 11.32
CA ALA A 166 -10.43 21.29 10.75
C ALA A 166 -9.04 20.76 10.39
N ALA A 167 -8.47 19.89 11.23
CA ALA A 167 -7.24 19.17 10.92
C ALA A 167 -7.39 18.28 9.66
N SER A 168 -8.59 17.72 9.43
CA SER A 168 -8.94 16.93 8.25
C SER A 168 -8.97 17.76 6.96
N ALA A 169 -9.45 19.01 6.98
CA ALA A 169 -9.42 19.88 5.80
C ALA A 169 -7.99 20.23 5.38
N ARG A 170 -7.15 20.67 6.33
CA ARG A 170 -5.73 20.97 6.05
C ARG A 170 -4.96 19.73 5.58
N THR A 171 -5.22 18.57 6.17
CA THR A 171 -4.60 17.31 5.76
C THR A 171 -4.99 16.93 4.34
N ARG A 172 -6.27 17.05 3.96
CA ARG A 172 -6.72 16.79 2.59
C ARG A 172 -6.05 17.70 1.58
N ILE A 173 -5.94 18.99 1.88
CA ILE A 173 -5.24 19.97 1.02
C ILE A 173 -3.75 19.61 0.91
N ALA A 174 -3.09 19.28 2.01
CA ALA A 174 -1.68 18.88 1.99
C ALA A 174 -1.46 17.62 1.15
N VAL A 175 -2.30 16.59 1.33
CA VAL A 175 -2.26 15.35 0.54
C VAL A 175 -2.48 15.62 -0.95
N ALA A 176 -3.43 16.51 -1.31
CA ALA A 176 -3.66 16.91 -2.69
C ALA A 176 -2.43 17.61 -3.31
N TRP A 177 -1.80 18.55 -2.59
CA TRP A 177 -0.59 19.22 -3.05
C TRP A 177 0.61 18.27 -3.16
N CYS A 178 0.77 17.34 -2.21
CA CYS A 178 1.78 16.29 -2.33
C CYS A 178 1.54 15.42 -3.57
N ALA A 179 0.28 15.08 -3.89
CA ALA A 179 -0.04 14.34 -5.11
C ALA A 179 0.40 15.09 -6.36
N VAL A 180 0.16 16.40 -6.44
CA VAL A 180 0.64 17.24 -7.55
C VAL A 180 2.17 17.21 -7.62
N ALA A 181 2.84 17.44 -6.47
CA ALA A 181 4.29 17.48 -6.39
C ALA A 181 4.97 16.17 -6.82
N PHE A 182 4.35 15.01 -6.55
CA PHE A 182 4.91 13.72 -6.94
C PHE A 182 4.40 13.20 -8.29
N ALA A 183 3.20 13.58 -8.72
CA ALA A 183 2.64 13.03 -9.94
C ALA A 183 3.07 13.78 -11.21
N VAL A 184 3.41 15.06 -11.10
CA VAL A 184 3.64 15.93 -12.27
C VAL A 184 5.08 15.94 -12.78
N PRO A 185 6.13 16.00 -11.95
CA PRO A 185 7.50 16.21 -12.46
C PRO A 185 7.99 15.12 -13.40
N TYR A 186 7.71 13.85 -13.11
CA TYR A 186 8.22 12.74 -13.91
C TYR A 186 7.60 12.66 -15.31
N PRO A 187 6.26 12.71 -15.49
CA PRO A 187 5.67 12.80 -16.82
C PRO A 187 6.11 14.04 -17.62
N LEU A 188 6.30 15.19 -16.96
CA LEU A 188 6.85 16.38 -17.62
C LEU A 188 8.30 16.17 -18.09
N LEU A 189 9.14 15.56 -17.26
CA LEU A 189 10.51 15.22 -17.62
C LEU A 189 10.54 14.28 -18.84
N LYS A 190 9.65 13.28 -18.87
CA LYS A 190 9.47 12.37 -20.01
C LYS A 190 9.04 13.10 -21.28
N LEU A 191 8.15 14.08 -21.18
CA LEU A 191 7.76 14.94 -22.31
C LEU A 191 8.92 15.79 -22.81
N VAL A 192 9.73 16.36 -21.90
CA VAL A 192 10.93 17.13 -22.28
C VAL A 192 11.93 16.24 -23.02
N TRP A 193 12.20 15.03 -22.53
CA TRP A 193 13.08 14.08 -23.20
C TRP A 193 12.54 13.68 -24.58
N TRP A 194 11.24 13.42 -24.69
CA TRP A 194 10.62 13.11 -25.98
C TRP A 194 10.80 14.26 -27.00
N VAL A 195 10.58 15.52 -26.59
CA VAL A 195 10.80 16.69 -27.46
C VAL A 195 12.28 16.84 -27.84
N GLN A 196 13.20 16.59 -26.90
CA GLN A 196 14.64 16.65 -27.15
C GLN A 196 15.09 15.59 -28.16
N ASP A 197 14.64 14.35 -27.98
CA ASP A 197 14.94 13.24 -28.88
C ASP A 197 14.33 13.46 -30.28
N ASP A 198 13.13 14.03 -30.38
CA ASP A 198 12.51 14.39 -31.66
C ASP A 198 13.31 15.51 -32.38
N SER A 199 13.86 16.45 -31.62
CA SER A 199 14.67 17.55 -32.16
C SER A 199 16.09 17.15 -32.55
N ASN A 200 16.61 16.05 -32.02
CA ASN A 200 17.98 15.60 -32.25
C ASN A 200 18.08 14.07 -32.16
N PRO A 201 17.55 13.34 -33.17
CA PRO A 201 17.31 11.90 -33.06
C PRO A 201 18.62 11.13 -32.94
N PRO A 202 18.81 10.33 -31.86
CA PRO A 202 19.93 9.41 -31.79
C PRO A 202 19.79 8.31 -32.85
N VAL A 203 20.92 7.83 -33.35
CA VAL A 203 21.02 6.96 -34.55
C VAL A 203 20.22 5.65 -34.43
N ASP A 204 19.88 5.18 -33.22
CA ASP A 204 19.28 3.86 -32.99
C ASP A 204 18.12 3.78 -31.98
N VAL A 205 17.63 4.89 -31.39
CA VAL A 205 16.59 4.82 -30.35
C VAL A 205 15.58 5.96 -30.44
N THR A 206 14.45 5.74 -31.10
CA THR A 206 13.29 6.64 -30.95
C THR A 206 12.50 6.24 -29.72
N ALA A 207 12.66 6.98 -28.61
CA ALA A 207 11.71 6.88 -27.51
C ALA A 207 10.34 7.40 -27.99
N GLY A 208 9.32 6.54 -27.96
CA GLY A 208 7.96 6.92 -28.35
C GLY A 208 7.34 7.94 -27.38
N PHE A 209 6.27 8.60 -27.80
CA PHE A 209 5.53 9.55 -26.95
C PHE A 209 5.10 8.89 -25.62
N PRO A 210 5.29 9.54 -24.44
CA PRO A 210 5.12 8.92 -23.12
C PRO A 210 3.65 8.80 -22.69
N VAL A 211 2.80 8.17 -23.52
CA VAL A 211 1.36 8.01 -23.29
C VAL A 211 1.09 7.35 -21.93
N MET A 212 1.81 6.27 -21.63
CA MET A 212 1.53 5.44 -20.46
C MET A 212 1.90 6.17 -19.16
N GLU A 213 3.00 6.91 -19.14
CA GLU A 213 3.38 7.76 -18.02
C GLU A 213 2.34 8.86 -17.79
N LEU A 214 1.88 9.54 -18.84
CA LEU A 214 0.85 10.58 -18.72
C LEU A 214 -0.47 10.02 -18.19
N LEU A 215 -0.93 8.89 -18.72
CA LEU A 215 -2.18 8.27 -18.30
C LEU A 215 -2.11 7.72 -16.87
N SER A 216 -1.02 7.02 -16.52
CA SER A 216 -0.86 6.42 -15.19
C SER A 216 -0.74 7.47 -14.08
N PHE A 217 0.11 8.49 -14.26
CA PHE A 217 0.29 9.55 -13.28
C PHE A 217 -0.89 10.53 -13.26
N GLY A 218 -1.47 10.83 -14.43
CA GLY A 218 -2.67 11.65 -14.54
C GLY A 218 -3.86 10.99 -13.84
N SER A 219 -4.09 9.69 -14.06
CA SER A 219 -5.16 8.95 -13.38
C SER A 219 -4.91 8.81 -11.88
N ALA A 220 -3.67 8.60 -11.44
CA ALA A 220 -3.31 8.60 -10.03
C ALA A 220 -3.59 9.97 -9.37
N LEU A 221 -3.21 11.06 -10.02
CA LEU A 221 -3.48 12.41 -9.53
C LEU A 221 -4.99 12.66 -9.42
N VAL A 222 -5.75 12.38 -10.49
CA VAL A 222 -7.21 12.52 -10.50
C VAL A 222 -7.83 11.70 -9.37
N LEU A 223 -7.42 10.45 -9.18
CA LEU A 223 -7.93 9.60 -8.12
C LEU A 223 -7.64 10.18 -6.72
N VAL A 224 -6.44 10.70 -6.45
CA VAL A 224 -6.16 11.38 -5.16
C VAL A 224 -7.04 12.60 -4.97
N LEU A 225 -7.24 13.41 -6.02
CA LEU A 225 -8.11 14.59 -5.96
C LEU A 225 -9.57 14.19 -5.69
N LEU A 226 -10.06 13.11 -6.29
CA LEU A 226 -11.39 12.57 -6.02
C LEU A 226 -11.52 12.07 -4.58
N LEU A 227 -10.51 11.36 -4.06
CA LEU A 227 -10.48 10.84 -2.69
C LEU A 227 -10.37 11.94 -1.62
N THR A 228 -9.70 13.05 -1.95
CA THR A 228 -9.52 14.21 -1.04
C THR A 228 -10.59 15.28 -1.19
N SER A 229 -11.47 15.17 -2.19
CA SER A 229 -12.53 16.14 -2.44
C SER A 229 -13.51 16.25 -1.27
N SER A 230 -13.90 17.47 -0.95
CA SER A 230 -15.00 17.75 -0.01
C SER A 230 -16.38 17.67 -0.67
N ARG A 231 -16.43 17.64 -2.01
CA ARG A 231 -17.68 17.60 -2.79
C ARG A 231 -18.15 16.16 -2.98
N ARG A 232 -19.46 15.98 -3.17
CA ARG A 232 -20.01 14.69 -3.59
C ARG A 232 -19.46 14.34 -4.97
N VAL A 233 -18.67 13.29 -5.04
CA VAL A 233 -18.17 12.71 -6.29
C VAL A 233 -19.26 11.82 -6.88
N PRO A 234 -19.58 11.92 -8.18
CA PRO A 234 -20.60 11.10 -8.84
C PRO A 234 -20.15 9.65 -9.12
N LEU A 235 -19.31 9.08 -8.25
CA LEU A 235 -18.77 7.73 -8.38
C LEU A 235 -19.14 6.88 -7.14
N PRO A 236 -19.39 5.58 -7.32
CA PRO A 236 -19.60 4.66 -6.21
C PRO A 236 -18.40 4.64 -5.26
N ALA A 237 -18.66 4.66 -3.95
CA ALA A 237 -17.61 4.68 -2.93
C ALA A 237 -16.66 3.48 -3.04
N TRP A 238 -17.20 2.30 -3.35
CA TRP A 238 -16.43 1.07 -3.46
C TRP A 238 -15.42 1.15 -4.60
N LEU A 239 -15.74 1.86 -5.70
CA LEU A 239 -14.85 2.02 -6.84
C LEU A 239 -13.65 2.90 -6.47
N LEU A 240 -13.89 4.01 -5.78
CA LEU A 240 -12.83 4.90 -5.30
C LEU A 240 -11.93 4.21 -4.28
N VAL A 241 -12.51 3.44 -3.36
CA VAL A 241 -11.76 2.69 -2.35
C VAL A 241 -10.95 1.57 -2.99
N ALA A 242 -11.55 0.76 -3.86
CA ALA A 242 -10.84 -0.31 -4.57
C ALA A 242 -9.72 0.26 -5.46
N GLY A 243 -10.01 1.31 -6.22
CA GLY A 243 -9.02 2.01 -7.04
C GLY A 243 -7.87 2.55 -6.20
N GLY A 244 -8.16 3.21 -5.07
CA GLY A 244 -7.15 3.75 -4.16
C GLY A 244 -6.25 2.67 -3.55
N TRP A 245 -6.83 1.55 -3.13
CA TRP A 245 -6.08 0.38 -2.67
C TRP A 245 -5.21 -0.19 -3.79
N CYS A 246 -5.78 -0.51 -4.96
CA CYS A 246 -5.02 -1.07 -6.08
C CYS A 246 -3.87 -0.16 -6.52
N ALA A 247 -4.14 1.14 -6.69
CA ALA A 247 -3.13 2.12 -7.11
C ALA A 247 -2.03 2.29 -6.05
N SER A 248 -2.39 2.38 -4.77
CA SER A 248 -1.38 2.47 -3.70
C SER A 248 -0.54 1.19 -3.58
N MET A 249 -1.15 0.00 -3.64
CA MET A 249 -0.41 -1.26 -3.60
C MET A 249 0.56 -1.37 -4.79
N ALA A 250 0.12 -0.99 -5.99
CA ALA A 250 0.97 -1.00 -7.17
C ALA A 250 2.17 -0.03 -7.03
N LEU A 251 1.91 1.23 -6.67
CA LEU A 251 2.94 2.25 -6.48
C LEU A 251 3.92 1.89 -5.35
N LEU A 252 3.40 1.40 -4.22
CA LEU A 252 4.23 1.00 -3.07
C LEU A 252 5.08 -0.22 -3.42
N SER A 253 4.50 -1.27 -4.03
CA SER A 253 5.29 -2.46 -4.42
C SER A 253 6.43 -2.12 -5.38
N MET A 254 6.19 -1.22 -6.35
CA MET A 254 7.22 -0.76 -7.29
C MET A 254 8.24 0.18 -6.63
N GLY A 255 7.80 1.11 -5.78
CA GLY A 255 8.71 2.00 -5.06
C GLY A 255 9.63 1.25 -4.09
N PHE A 256 9.07 0.29 -3.34
CA PHE A 256 9.83 -0.51 -2.37
C PHE A 256 10.79 -1.50 -3.03
N LEU A 257 10.52 -1.95 -4.26
CA LEU A 257 11.46 -2.74 -5.06
C LEU A 257 12.84 -2.06 -5.11
N MET A 258 12.89 -0.74 -5.36
CA MET A 258 14.17 -0.04 -5.40
C MET A 258 14.78 0.23 -4.04
N VAL A 259 13.98 0.63 -3.04
CA VAL A 259 14.52 0.88 -1.71
C VAL A 259 15.16 -0.39 -1.14
N PHE A 260 14.45 -1.52 -1.18
CA PHE A 260 14.98 -2.78 -0.67
C PHE A 260 16.04 -3.40 -1.59
N GLY A 261 15.96 -3.19 -2.90
CA GLY A 261 17.03 -3.61 -3.83
C GLY A 261 18.35 -2.89 -3.53
N LEU A 262 18.33 -1.57 -3.37
CA LEU A 262 19.51 -0.76 -3.04
C LEU A 262 20.03 -1.08 -1.64
N LEU A 263 19.15 -1.23 -0.64
CA LEU A 263 19.57 -1.64 0.70
C LEU A 263 20.24 -3.02 0.67
N ALA A 264 19.65 -3.99 -0.03
CA ALA A 264 20.19 -5.34 -0.13
C ALA A 264 21.57 -5.35 -0.82
N GLN A 265 21.78 -4.49 -1.82
CA GLN A 265 23.10 -4.29 -2.44
C GLN A 265 24.09 -3.63 -1.48
N ALA A 266 23.68 -2.54 -0.82
CA ALA A 266 24.54 -1.81 0.12
C ALA A 266 24.98 -2.68 1.31
N THR A 267 24.13 -3.62 1.76
CA THR A 267 24.45 -4.56 2.83
C THR A 267 25.12 -5.86 2.35
N GLY A 268 25.41 -6.00 1.06
CA GLY A 268 26.02 -7.19 0.48
C GLY A 268 25.14 -8.45 0.52
N VAL A 269 23.84 -8.29 0.72
CA VAL A 269 22.86 -9.39 0.83
C VAL A 269 22.41 -9.86 -0.57
N ALA A 270 22.37 -8.98 -1.56
CA ALA A 270 22.09 -9.32 -2.94
C ALA A 270 23.39 -9.49 -3.74
N ALA A 271 23.53 -10.63 -4.44
CA ALA A 271 24.69 -10.93 -5.28
C ALA A 271 24.72 -10.19 -6.62
N GLY A 272 23.60 -9.55 -7.01
CA GLY A 272 23.52 -8.75 -8.23
C GLY A 272 23.86 -7.29 -7.95
N SER A 273 25.01 -6.82 -8.41
CA SER A 273 25.26 -5.39 -8.55
C SER A 273 24.36 -4.87 -9.67
N VAL A 274 23.42 -3.98 -9.37
CA VAL A 274 22.90 -3.11 -10.43
C VAL A 274 24.04 -2.16 -10.73
N VAL A 275 24.81 -2.49 -11.77
CA VAL A 275 25.88 -1.62 -12.26
C VAL A 275 25.19 -0.50 -13.02
N PHE A 276 24.99 0.63 -12.36
CA PHE A 276 24.59 1.84 -13.05
C PHE A 276 25.79 2.37 -13.82
N ALA A 277 25.59 2.68 -15.11
CA ALA A 277 26.65 3.14 -16.01
C ALA A 277 27.27 4.50 -15.57
N SER A 278 26.62 5.23 -14.67
CA SER A 278 27.14 6.45 -14.04
C SER A 278 26.41 6.75 -12.71
N ASP A 279 27.05 7.51 -11.82
CA ASP A 279 26.45 7.97 -10.55
C ASP A 279 25.15 8.77 -10.77
N GLY A 280 25.06 9.50 -11.89
CA GLY A 280 23.87 10.25 -12.29
C GLY A 280 22.67 9.35 -12.64
N ALA A 281 22.90 8.19 -13.25
CA ALA A 281 21.85 7.24 -13.56
C ALA A 281 21.25 6.62 -12.29
N THR A 282 22.09 6.30 -11.30
CA THR A 282 21.66 5.81 -9.98
C THR A 282 20.75 6.83 -9.28
N LEU A 283 21.16 8.10 -9.24
CA LEU A 283 20.40 9.17 -8.61
C LEU A 283 19.04 9.35 -9.31
N MET A 284 19.02 9.34 -10.64
CA MET A 284 17.80 9.49 -11.43
C MET A 284 16.82 8.35 -11.15
N VAL A 285 17.30 7.10 -11.16
CA VAL A 285 16.48 5.92 -10.83
C VAL A 285 15.93 6.02 -9.40
N LEU A 286 16.77 6.37 -8.43
CA LEU A 286 16.33 6.57 -7.04
C LEU A 286 15.25 7.65 -6.94
N CYS A 287 15.41 8.78 -7.62
CA CYS A 287 14.41 9.85 -7.65
C CYS A 287 13.08 9.39 -8.26
N VAL A 288 13.11 8.64 -9.37
CA VAL A 288 11.90 8.12 -10.02
C VAL A 288 11.16 7.17 -9.09
N TYR A 289 11.82 6.12 -8.60
CA TYR A 289 11.17 5.14 -7.74
C TYR A 289 10.80 5.70 -6.35
N GLY A 290 11.58 6.65 -5.84
CA GLY A 290 11.25 7.41 -4.63
C GLY A 290 9.97 8.25 -4.81
N THR A 291 9.78 8.82 -5.99
CA THR A 291 8.55 9.54 -6.35
C THR A 291 7.35 8.60 -6.41
N TRP A 292 7.51 7.39 -6.97
CA TRP A 292 6.44 6.38 -7.00
C TRP A 292 6.07 5.93 -5.58
N LEU A 293 7.08 5.69 -4.74
CA LEU A 293 6.89 5.36 -3.33
C LEU A 293 6.12 6.46 -2.59
N ALA A 294 6.55 7.71 -2.74
CA ALA A 294 5.91 8.86 -2.10
C ALA A 294 4.47 9.04 -2.58
N LEU A 295 4.21 8.92 -3.89
CA LEU A 295 2.86 8.97 -4.45
C LEU A 295 1.99 7.80 -3.95
N GLY A 296 2.56 6.61 -3.77
CA GLY A 296 1.89 5.46 -3.17
C GLY A 296 1.45 5.71 -1.73
N VAL A 297 2.31 6.34 -0.91
CA VAL A 297 1.97 6.76 0.46
C VAL A 297 0.88 7.83 0.48
N VAL A 298 0.96 8.81 -0.42
CA VAL A 298 -0.06 9.86 -0.59
C VAL A 298 -1.41 9.24 -0.97
N MET A 299 -1.43 8.34 -1.95
CA MET A 299 -2.62 7.60 -2.39
C MET A 299 -3.22 6.77 -1.26
N LEU A 300 -2.39 6.04 -0.51
CA LEU A 300 -2.85 5.24 0.62
C LEU A 300 -3.46 6.13 1.71
N THR A 301 -2.80 7.25 2.03
CA THR A 301 -3.30 8.22 3.01
C THR A 301 -4.63 8.83 2.57
N ALA A 302 -4.77 9.20 1.30
CA ALA A 302 -6.02 9.69 0.73
C ALA A 302 -7.14 8.65 0.82
N THR A 303 -6.84 7.39 0.51
CA THR A 303 -7.79 6.27 0.54
C THR A 303 -8.29 6.01 1.96
N LEU A 304 -7.38 5.92 2.92
CA LEU A 304 -7.72 5.69 4.33
C LEU A 304 -8.50 6.88 4.92
N GLY A 305 -8.10 8.11 4.59
CA GLY A 305 -8.82 9.32 4.99
C GLY A 305 -10.24 9.40 4.41
N PHE A 306 -10.43 8.95 3.16
CA PHE A 306 -11.75 8.86 2.53
C PHE A 306 -12.66 7.86 3.23
N ILE A 307 -12.14 6.69 3.62
CA ILE A 307 -12.88 5.66 4.36
C ILE A 307 -13.36 6.21 5.71
N ASP A 308 -12.47 6.85 6.48
CA ASP A 308 -12.79 7.43 7.78
C ASP A 308 -13.86 8.54 7.66
N ALA A 309 -13.75 9.41 6.66
CA ALA A 309 -14.70 10.49 6.43
C ALA A 309 -16.12 9.96 6.12
N ARG A 310 -16.24 8.85 5.37
CA ARG A 310 -17.55 8.23 5.11
C ARG A 310 -18.11 7.49 6.31
N GLY A 311 -17.26 6.82 7.09
CA GLY A 311 -17.67 6.16 8.33
C GLY A 311 -18.34 7.13 9.30
N SER A 312 -17.69 8.27 9.54
CA SER A 312 -18.23 9.32 10.42
C SER A 312 -19.56 9.92 9.95
N THR A 313 -19.73 10.12 8.63
CA THR A 313 -20.99 10.62 8.06
C THR A 313 -22.15 9.63 8.29
N ARG A 314 -21.91 8.33 8.04
CA ARG A 314 -22.91 7.28 8.23
C ARG A 314 -23.32 7.13 9.70
N ASP A 315 -22.36 7.22 10.61
CA ASP A 315 -22.64 7.16 12.06
C ASP A 315 -23.48 8.35 12.51
N ALA A 316 -23.22 9.56 11.99
CA ALA A 316 -24.02 10.76 12.27
C ALA A 316 -25.45 10.67 11.71
N GLU A 317 -25.63 10.14 10.50
CA GLU A 317 -26.95 9.91 9.90
C GLU A 317 -27.77 8.90 10.71
N ASN A 318 -27.16 7.78 11.11
CA ASN A 318 -27.80 6.77 11.97
C ASN A 318 -28.20 7.36 13.33
N ALA A 319 -27.33 8.16 13.95
CA ALA A 319 -27.63 8.80 15.24
C ALA A 319 -28.83 9.76 15.14
N ARG A 320 -28.94 10.53 14.05
CA ARG A 320 -30.10 11.41 13.78
C ARG A 320 -31.37 10.60 13.57
N ALA A 321 -31.30 9.51 12.80
CA ALA A 321 -32.46 8.64 12.57
C ALA A 321 -32.97 8.00 13.87
N HIS A 322 -32.06 7.58 14.76
CA HIS A 322 -32.45 7.06 16.08
C HIS A 322 -33.05 8.14 16.99
N ALA A 323 -32.51 9.36 16.96
CA ALA A 323 -33.06 10.48 17.72
C ALA A 323 -34.48 10.85 17.26
N SER A 324 -34.77 10.77 15.96
CA SER A 324 -36.12 11.05 15.42
C SER A 324 -37.17 9.97 15.73
N ILE A 325 -36.75 8.73 16.03
CA ILE A 325 -37.67 7.65 16.42
C ILE A 325 -38.03 7.73 17.91
N ALA A 326 -37.16 8.35 18.72
CA ALA A 326 -37.34 8.46 20.17
C ALA A 326 -38.08 9.73 20.62
N ALA A 327 -38.38 10.65 19.68
CA ALA A 327 -39.14 11.88 19.90
C ALA A 327 -40.59 11.69 19.46
#